data_AF-A0A0G0SP39-F1
#
_entry.id   AF-A0A0G0SP39-F1
#
_cell.length_a   1.000
_cell.length_b   1.000
_cell.length_c   1.000
_cell.angle_alpha   90.00
_cell.angle_beta   90.00
_cell.angle_gamma   90.00
#
_symmetry.space_group_name_H-M   'P 1'
#
loop_
_entity.id
_entity.type
_entity.pdbx_description
1 polymer ?
#
loop_
_entity_poly.entity_id
_entity_poly.type
_entity_poly.pdbx_seq_one_letter_code
_entity_poly.pdbx_strand_id
1 'polypeptide(L)'
;MYLVELPFLLAGIYFLLFGNYPKKTKLTILALFLIAPIPASVTSGVPHAVRTINFLPTFQIFTAIGALAAASFISNIKYKIVNINIKYLIFALCILFFIFNILYYLNQYFVQQNYYYSQAWQYGYKQAIDFIAPIKGRYQKIVVSNVSPLDQSYMFFLYYLKFNPASYQKLGGTLSGGFAQDHKGFDKFTFKEIK
;
A
#
# COMPACT_ATOMS: atom_id res chain seq x y z
N MET A 1 -7.89 -0.49 -5.75
CA MET A 1 -9.22 -0.47 -6.39
C MET A 1 -10.07 -1.51 -5.73
N TYR A 2 -11.32 -1.19 -5.43
CA TYR A 2 -12.28 -2.19 -4.92
C TYR A 2 -12.76 -3.07 -6.07
N LEU A 3 -13.09 -4.33 -5.81
CA LEU A 3 -13.65 -5.22 -6.85
C LEU A 3 -14.90 -4.61 -7.51
N VAL A 4 -15.64 -3.80 -6.76
CA VAL A 4 -16.82 -3.05 -7.22
C VAL A 4 -16.48 -1.97 -8.24
N GLU A 5 -15.27 -1.44 -8.23
CA GLU A 5 -14.81 -0.45 -9.20
C GLU A 5 -14.51 -1.09 -10.56
N LEU A 6 -14.28 -2.40 -10.62
CA LEU A 6 -13.92 -3.10 -11.85
C LEU A 6 -14.92 -2.93 -13.01
N PRO A 7 -16.25 -3.12 -12.83
CA PRO A 7 -17.22 -2.88 -13.91
C PRO A 7 -17.21 -1.42 -14.38
N PHE A 8 -17.08 -0.46 -13.45
CA PHE A 8 -16.99 0.97 -13.80
C PHE A 8 -15.68 1.29 -14.51
N LEU A 9 -14.57 0.65 -14.14
CA LEU A 9 -13.29 0.79 -14.80
C LEU A 9 -13.39 0.33 -16.27
N LEU A 10 -13.93 -0.87 -16.50
CA LEU A 10 -14.08 -1.44 -17.84
C LEU A 10 -15.03 -0.60 -18.69
N ALA A 11 -16.17 -0.18 -18.12
CA ALA A 11 -17.09 0.73 -18.80
C ALA A 11 -16.41 2.07 -19.13
N GLY A 12 -15.62 2.61 -18.21
CA GLY A 12 -14.87 3.85 -18.40
C GLY A 12 -13.85 3.79 -19.53
N ILE A 13 -13.08 2.70 -19.60
CA ILE A 13 -12.16 2.44 -20.72
C ILE A 13 -12.94 2.37 -22.04
N TYR A 14 -14.05 1.62 -22.06
CA TYR A 14 -14.90 1.51 -23.25
C TYR A 14 -15.44 2.86 -23.71
N PHE A 15 -16.04 3.65 -22.81
CA PHE A 15 -16.60 4.97 -23.14
C PHE A 15 -15.53 5.98 -23.51
N LEU A 16 -14.33 5.92 -22.93
CA LEU A 16 -13.24 6.80 -23.34
C LEU A 16 -12.78 6.48 -24.77
N LEU A 17 -12.61 5.20 -25.11
CA LEU A 17 -12.11 4.78 -26.41
C LEU A 17 -13.15 4.96 -27.52
N PHE A 18 -14.38 4.51 -27.29
CA PHE A 18 -15.44 4.47 -28.31
C PHE A 18 -16.46 5.60 -28.20
N GLY A 19 -16.46 6.38 -27.11
CA GLY A 19 -17.35 7.51 -26.95
C GLY A 19 -16.90 8.78 -27.67
N ASN A 20 -17.74 9.81 -27.53
CA ASN A 20 -17.62 11.12 -28.20
C ASN A 20 -16.63 12.07 -27.49
N TYR A 21 -15.45 11.57 -27.10
CA TYR A 21 -14.40 12.42 -26.54
C TYR A 21 -13.46 12.96 -27.64
N PRO A 22 -12.92 14.18 -27.49
CA PRO A 22 -11.94 14.72 -28.43
C PRO A 22 -10.70 13.82 -28.54
N LYS A 23 -10.14 13.72 -29.74
CA LYS A 23 -8.93 12.90 -30.00
C LYS A 23 -7.76 13.29 -29.08
N LYS A 24 -7.60 14.59 -28.78
CA LYS A 24 -6.58 15.08 -27.85
C LYS A 24 -6.75 14.49 -26.45
N THR A 25 -7.97 14.52 -25.89
CA THR A 25 -8.26 13.98 -24.55
C THR A 25 -7.99 12.48 -24.46
N LYS A 26 -8.40 11.71 -25.48
CA LYS A 26 -8.12 10.27 -25.56
C LYS A 26 -6.62 9.99 -25.55
N LEU A 27 -5.87 10.70 -26.40
CA LEU A 27 -4.42 10.56 -26.50
C LEU A 27 -3.71 10.95 -25.19
N THR A 28 -4.12 12.03 -24.52
CA THR A 28 -3.50 12.45 -23.26
C THR A 28 -3.67 11.41 -22.15
N ILE A 29 -4.87 10.87 -21.98
CA ILE A 29 -5.14 9.88 -20.92
C ILE A 29 -4.42 8.55 -21.22
N LEU A 30 -4.43 8.11 -22.48
CA LEU A 30 -3.70 6.91 -22.89
C LEU A 30 -2.18 7.09 -22.77
N ALA A 31 -1.65 8.25 -23.14
CA ALA A 31 -0.24 8.55 -22.95
C ALA A 31 0.13 8.52 -21.47
N LEU A 32 -0.69 9.12 -20.59
CA LEU A 32 -0.45 9.07 -19.14
C LEU A 32 -0.43 7.63 -18.61
N PHE A 33 -1.33 6.78 -19.10
CA PHE A 33 -1.38 5.35 -18.74
C PHE A 33 -0.14 4.58 -19.23
N LEU A 34 0.32 4.84 -20.45
CA LEU A 34 1.49 4.17 -21.04
C LEU A 34 2.83 4.69 -20.50
N ILE A 35 2.88 5.93 -20.02
CA ILE A 35 4.07 6.55 -19.42
C ILE A 35 4.19 6.19 -17.92
N ALA A 36 3.08 5.89 -17.24
CA ALA A 36 3.06 5.52 -15.83
C ALA A 36 4.05 4.42 -15.39
N PRO A 37 4.36 3.36 -16.18
CA PRO A 37 5.34 2.34 -15.78
C PRO A 37 6.81 2.74 -16.03
N ILE A 38 7.09 3.82 -16.77
CA ILE A 38 8.47 4.24 -17.11
C ILE A 38 9.32 4.50 -15.85
N PRO A 39 8.82 5.20 -14.81
CA PRO A 39 9.59 5.38 -13.58
C PRO A 39 9.91 4.04 -12.89
N ALA A 40 9.01 3.06 -12.97
CA ALA A 40 9.22 1.75 -12.37
C ALA A 40 10.26 0.93 -13.14
N SER A 41 10.35 1.05 -14.47
CA SER A 41 11.26 0.28 -15.31
C SER A 41 12.74 0.65 -15.13
N VAL A 42 13.04 1.86 -14.65
CA VAL A 42 14.42 2.31 -14.42
C VAL A 42 14.98 1.80 -13.08
N THR A 43 14.11 1.37 -12.16
CA THR A 43 14.53 0.92 -10.83
C THR A 43 14.80 -0.59 -10.79
N SER A 44 15.92 -0.99 -10.21
CA SER A 44 16.21 -2.40 -9.90
C SER A 44 15.64 -2.79 -8.52
N GLY A 45 15.31 -4.07 -8.33
CA GLY A 45 14.76 -4.63 -7.08
C GLY A 45 13.40 -5.32 -7.25
N VAL A 46 12.84 -5.79 -6.13
CA VAL A 46 11.54 -6.48 -6.12
C VAL A 46 10.45 -5.52 -6.62
N PRO A 47 9.58 -5.94 -7.55
CA PRO A 47 8.48 -5.10 -8.01
C PRO A 47 7.55 -4.76 -6.84
N HIS A 48 7.54 -3.49 -6.45
CA HIS A 48 6.66 -2.98 -5.40
C HIS A 48 5.55 -2.13 -6.02
N ALA A 49 4.31 -2.32 -5.55
CA ALA A 49 3.13 -1.56 -6.00
C ALA A 49 3.28 -0.03 -5.83
N VAL A 50 4.13 0.41 -4.91
CA VAL A 50 4.42 1.84 -4.69
C VAL A 50 5.15 2.45 -5.90
N ARG A 51 5.98 1.67 -6.60
CA ARG A 51 6.72 2.15 -7.79
C ARG A 51 5.80 2.37 -9.00
N THR A 52 4.63 1.72 -9.00
CA THR A 52 3.60 1.84 -10.03
C THR A 52 2.43 2.73 -9.61
N ILE A 53 2.56 3.49 -8.51
CA ILE A 53 1.50 4.38 -8.01
C ILE A 53 1.09 5.46 -9.03
N ASN A 54 1.96 5.76 -10.00
CA ASN A 54 1.66 6.68 -11.10
C ASN A 54 0.50 6.23 -12.00
N PHE A 55 0.08 4.96 -11.93
CA PHE A 55 -1.16 4.50 -12.56
C PHE A 55 -2.44 4.95 -11.83
N LEU A 56 -2.34 5.39 -10.58
CA LEU A 56 -3.52 5.71 -9.77
C LEU A 56 -4.44 6.77 -10.42
N PRO A 57 -3.93 7.89 -10.96
CA PRO A 57 -4.79 8.90 -11.57
C PRO A 57 -5.54 8.38 -12.80
N THR A 58 -4.92 7.52 -13.61
CA THR A 58 -5.56 6.99 -14.82
C THR A 58 -6.69 6.02 -14.49
N PHE A 59 -6.47 5.14 -13.52
CA PHE A 59 -7.54 4.26 -13.02
C PHE A 59 -8.71 5.04 -12.40
N GLN A 60 -8.44 6.14 -11.68
CA GLN A 60 -9.49 7.01 -11.13
C GLN A 60 -10.31 7.69 -12.23
N ILE A 61 -9.66 8.21 -13.27
CA ILE A 61 -10.33 8.82 -14.43
C ILE A 61 -11.23 7.82 -15.13
N PHE A 62 -10.71 6.62 -15.45
CA PHE A 62 -11.50 5.56 -16.07
C PHE A 62 -12.72 5.20 -15.21
N THR A 63 -12.51 4.92 -13.93
CA THR A 63 -13.61 4.58 -13.00
C THR A 63 -14.66 5.69 -12.91
N ALA A 64 -14.24 6.96 -12.87
CA ALA A 64 -15.15 8.11 -12.84
C ALA A 64 -16.01 8.22 -14.12
N ILE A 65 -15.41 8.03 -15.30
CA ILE A 65 -16.14 8.04 -16.58
C ILE A 65 -17.20 6.92 -16.59
N GLY A 66 -16.83 5.71 -16.19
CA GLY A 66 -17.76 4.60 -16.15
C GLY A 66 -18.87 4.77 -15.10
N ALA A 67 -18.55 5.33 -13.95
CA ALA A 67 -19.54 5.67 -12.92
C ALA A 67 -20.54 6.74 -13.42
N LEU A 68 -20.08 7.77 -14.12
CA LEU A 68 -20.94 8.78 -14.73
C LEU A 68 -21.84 8.19 -15.82
N ALA A 69 -21.31 7.29 -16.65
CA ALA A 69 -22.10 6.60 -17.67
C ALA A 69 -23.16 5.66 -17.05
N ALA A 70 -22.82 4.95 -15.98
CA ALA A 70 -23.80 4.15 -15.24
C ALA A 70 -24.87 5.03 -14.58
N ALA A 71 -24.48 6.16 -13.97
CA ALA A 71 -25.40 7.09 -13.37
C ALA A 71 -26.36 7.73 -14.39
N SER A 72 -25.87 8.07 -15.60
CA SER A 72 -26.70 8.59 -16.68
C SER A 72 -27.64 7.52 -17.24
N PHE A 73 -27.21 6.27 -17.33
CA PHE A 73 -28.08 5.16 -17.71
C PHE A 73 -29.22 4.97 -16.70
N ILE A 74 -28.90 4.95 -15.39
CA ILE A 74 -29.89 4.79 -14.31
C ILE A 74 -30.86 5.98 -14.25
N SER A 75 -30.38 7.21 -14.48
CA SER A 75 -31.22 8.41 -14.40
C SER A 75 -32.29 8.47 -15.51
N ASN A 76 -32.01 7.85 -16.66
CA ASN A 76 -32.93 7.73 -17.80
C ASN A 76 -34.01 6.66 -17.61
N ILE A 77 -33.93 5.83 -16.56
CA ILE A 77 -34.95 4.82 -16.28
C ILE A 77 -36.23 5.50 -15.80
N LYS A 78 -37.32 5.34 -16.57
CA LYS A 78 -38.64 5.92 -16.29
C LYS A 78 -39.60 4.98 -15.54
N TYR A 79 -39.15 3.78 -15.20
CA TYR A 79 -39.98 2.75 -14.57
C TYR A 79 -40.33 3.11 -13.12
N LYS A 80 -41.59 2.83 -12.72
CA LYS A 80 -42.12 3.09 -11.37
C LYS A 80 -42.61 1.79 -10.75
N ILE A 81 -42.31 1.61 -9.46
CA ILE A 81 -42.84 0.52 -8.63
C ILE A 81 -43.52 1.17 -7.43
N VAL A 82 -44.80 0.88 -7.19
CA VAL A 82 -45.56 1.38 -6.02
C VAL A 82 -45.36 2.90 -5.82
N ASN A 83 -45.58 3.68 -6.89
CA ASN A 83 -45.40 5.14 -6.94
C ASN A 83 -43.98 5.69 -6.76
N ILE A 84 -42.96 4.85 -6.55
CA ILE A 84 -41.56 5.27 -6.43
C ILE A 84 -40.83 5.05 -7.75
N ASN A 85 -40.05 6.04 -8.20
CA ASN A 85 -39.17 5.84 -9.36
C ASN A 85 -38.05 4.87 -8.97
N ILE A 86 -37.90 3.77 -9.72
CA ILE A 86 -36.95 2.70 -9.41
C ILE A 86 -35.49 3.19 -9.35
N LYS A 87 -35.17 4.28 -10.07
CA LYS A 87 -33.85 4.91 -10.07
C LYS A 87 -33.38 5.28 -8.66
N TYR A 88 -34.26 5.77 -7.79
CA TYR A 88 -33.90 6.15 -6.43
C TYR A 88 -33.53 4.93 -5.58
N LEU A 89 -34.24 3.83 -5.76
CA LEU A 89 -33.93 2.56 -5.10
C LEU A 89 -32.57 2.03 -5.57
N ILE A 90 -32.31 2.05 -6.89
CA ILE A 90 -31.01 1.63 -7.45
C ILE A 90 -29.87 2.50 -6.89
N PHE A 91 -30.02 3.83 -6.89
CA PHE A 91 -29.01 4.73 -6.32
C PHE A 91 -28.77 4.45 -4.83
N ALA A 92 -29.84 4.26 -4.04
CA ALA A 92 -29.72 3.95 -2.62
C ALA A 92 -28.96 2.63 -2.39
N LEU A 93 -29.27 1.58 -3.16
CA LEU A 93 -28.57 0.30 -3.09
C LEU A 93 -27.10 0.43 -3.49
N CYS A 94 -26.79 1.19 -4.55
CA CYS A 94 -25.41 1.47 -4.95
C CYS A 94 -24.62 2.18 -3.84
N ILE A 95 -25.22 3.19 -3.20
CA ILE A 95 -24.60 3.93 -2.09
C ILE A 95 -24.36 3.00 -0.91
N LEU A 96 -25.36 2.21 -0.52
CA LEU A 96 -25.24 1.27 0.59
C LEU A 96 -24.14 0.23 0.33
N PHE A 97 -24.07 -0.29 -0.88
CA PHE A 97 -23.04 -1.24 -1.29
C PHE A 97 -21.63 -0.61 -1.31
N PHE A 98 -21.52 0.65 -1.71
CA PHE A 98 -20.27 1.41 -1.63
C PHE A 98 -19.81 1.62 -0.19
N ILE A 99 -20.72 2.00 0.71
CA ILE A 99 -20.45 2.12 2.15
C ILE A 99 -19.98 0.78 2.72
N PHE A 100 -20.66 -0.31 2.38
CA PHE A 100 -20.24 -1.66 2.80
C PHE A 100 -18.80 -1.98 2.37
N ASN A 101 -18.41 -1.64 1.14
CA ASN A 101 -17.04 -1.87 0.67
C ASN A 101 -16.00 -1.05 1.43
N ILE A 102 -16.31 0.21 1.77
CA ILE A 102 -15.43 1.03 2.61
C ILE A 102 -15.29 0.41 3.99
N LEU A 103 -16.40 0.01 4.63
CA LEU A 103 -16.36 -0.62 5.95
C LEU A 103 -15.58 -1.95 5.93
N TYR A 104 -15.78 -2.77 4.89
CA TYR A 104 -15.03 -3.98 4.67
C TYR A 104 -13.52 -3.70 4.55
N TYR A 105 -13.14 -2.70 3.75
CA TYR A 105 -11.75 -2.28 3.62
C TYR A 105 -11.15 -1.81 4.95
N LEU A 106 -11.87 -0.98 5.70
CA LEU A 106 -11.42 -0.51 7.01
C LEU A 106 -11.22 -1.68 7.98
N ASN A 107 -12.09 -2.69 7.96
CA ASN A 107 -11.91 -3.90 8.75
C ASN A 107 -10.67 -4.69 8.31
N GLN A 108 -10.49 -4.91 7.00
CA GLN A 108 -9.33 -5.61 6.47
C GLN A 108 -8.03 -4.90 6.83
N TYR A 109 -7.98 -3.58 6.68
CA TYR A 109 -6.79 -2.77 6.90
C TYR A 109 -6.46 -2.56 8.38
N PHE A 110 -7.43 -2.23 9.23
CA PHE A 110 -7.17 -1.90 10.63
C PHE A 110 -7.28 -3.08 11.59
N VAL A 111 -8.00 -4.14 11.21
CA VAL A 111 -8.23 -5.31 12.10
C VAL A 111 -7.51 -6.53 11.56
N GLN A 112 -7.86 -7.00 10.37
CA GLN A 112 -7.34 -8.28 9.84
C GLN A 112 -5.85 -8.19 9.52
N GLN A 113 -5.38 -7.05 9.01
CA GLN A 113 -3.97 -6.88 8.64
C GLN A 113 -3.02 -7.07 9.82
N ASN A 114 -3.42 -6.61 11.01
CA ASN A 114 -2.63 -6.80 12.24
C ASN A 114 -2.49 -8.28 12.61
N TYR A 115 -3.53 -9.10 12.36
CA TYR A 115 -3.48 -10.53 12.67
C TYR A 115 -2.69 -11.30 11.61
N TYR A 116 -3.03 -11.16 10.33
CA TYR A 116 -2.48 -11.99 9.26
C TYR A 116 -1.10 -11.55 8.76
N TYR A 117 -0.75 -10.27 8.88
CA TYR A 117 0.47 -9.72 8.28
C TYR A 117 1.44 -9.12 9.30
N SER A 118 1.20 -9.26 10.61
CA SER A 118 2.11 -8.77 11.66
C SER A 118 3.56 -9.22 11.45
N GLN A 119 3.78 -10.47 11.03
CA GLN A 119 5.10 -11.00 10.71
C GLN A 119 5.77 -10.27 9.53
N ALA A 120 5.02 -9.95 8.47
CA ALA A 120 5.54 -9.20 7.33
C ALA A 120 5.86 -7.73 7.68
N TRP A 121 5.16 -7.19 8.68
CA TRP A 121 5.46 -5.88 9.29
C TRP A 121 6.52 -5.96 10.39
N GLN A 122 7.14 -7.12 10.58
CA GLN A 122 8.20 -7.37 11.54
C GLN A 122 7.82 -6.96 12.97
N TYR A 123 6.56 -7.23 13.32
CA TYR A 123 6.03 -6.97 14.65
C TYR A 123 6.81 -7.74 15.72
N GLY A 124 6.95 -7.15 16.90
CA GLY A 124 7.62 -7.78 18.06
C GLY A 124 8.91 -7.08 18.51
N TYR A 125 9.53 -6.24 17.67
CA TYR A 125 10.77 -5.56 18.05
C TYR A 125 10.63 -4.66 19.27
N LYS A 126 9.51 -3.93 19.40
CA LYS A 126 9.25 -3.09 20.56
C LYS A 126 9.27 -3.94 21.84
N GLN A 127 8.55 -5.07 21.83
CA GLN A 127 8.46 -5.98 22.97
C GLN A 127 9.81 -6.61 23.29
N ALA A 128 10.57 -7.04 22.27
CA ALA A 128 11.91 -7.58 22.46
C ALA A 128 12.86 -6.55 23.10
N ILE A 129 12.74 -5.28 22.70
CA ILE A 129 13.56 -4.19 23.22
C ILE A 129 13.14 -3.79 24.62
N ASP A 130 11.83 -3.68 24.88
CA ASP A 130 11.29 -3.43 26.22
C ASP A 130 11.75 -4.52 27.20
N PHE A 131 11.81 -5.77 26.75
CA PHE A 131 12.35 -6.89 27.54
C PHE A 131 13.86 -6.80 27.76
N ILE A 132 14.65 -6.51 26.72
CA ILE A 132 16.12 -6.59 26.81
C ILE A 132 16.78 -5.34 27.39
N ALA A 133 16.19 -4.17 27.22
CA ALA A 133 16.70 -2.89 27.71
C ALA A 133 17.07 -2.90 29.22
N PRO A 134 16.23 -3.42 30.15
CA PRO A 134 16.58 -3.45 31.57
C PRO A 134 17.67 -4.48 31.93
N ILE A 135 17.82 -5.54 31.14
CA ILE A 135 18.75 -6.64 31.44
C ILE A 135 20.03 -6.62 30.59
N LYS A 136 20.14 -5.75 29.58
CA LYS A 136 21.31 -5.67 28.68
C LYS A 136 22.64 -5.47 29.39
N GLY A 137 22.62 -4.87 30.59
CA GLY A 137 23.81 -4.70 31.44
C GLY A 137 24.46 -6.02 31.84
N ARG A 138 23.66 -7.08 32.01
CA ARG A 138 24.08 -8.41 32.50
C ARG A 138 24.82 -9.25 31.46
N TYR A 139 24.75 -8.86 30.19
CA TYR A 139 25.34 -9.61 29.09
C TYR A 139 26.54 -8.86 28.52
N GLN A 140 27.57 -9.60 28.10
CA GLN A 140 28.70 -9.03 27.35
C GLN A 140 28.31 -8.76 25.90
N LYS A 141 27.46 -9.62 25.32
CA LYS A 141 27.03 -9.55 23.92
C LYS A 141 25.57 -9.98 23.79
N ILE A 142 24.83 -9.29 22.92
CA ILE A 142 23.46 -9.61 22.54
C ILE A 142 23.46 -9.87 21.05
N VAL A 143 23.06 -11.07 20.65
CA VAL A 143 22.94 -11.45 19.24
C VAL A 143 21.48 -11.41 18.85
N VAL A 144 21.17 -10.68 17.79
CA VAL A 144 19.82 -10.53 17.23
C VAL A 144 19.82 -11.16 15.85
N SER A 145 18.82 -11.99 15.59
CA SER A 145 18.62 -12.59 14.27
C SER A 145 18.35 -11.50 13.23
N ASN A 146 19.03 -11.57 12.08
CA ASN A 146 18.87 -10.62 10.97
C ASN A 146 18.44 -11.30 9.67
N VAL A 147 17.72 -12.40 9.77
CA VAL A 147 17.15 -13.14 8.63
C VAL A 147 15.64 -13.02 8.62
N SER A 148 15.01 -13.14 7.45
CA SER A 148 13.55 -13.09 7.30
C SER A 148 12.85 -14.02 8.30
N PRO A 149 11.83 -13.55 9.03
CA PRO A 149 11.10 -12.28 8.88
C PRO A 149 11.69 -11.09 9.66
N LEU A 150 12.86 -11.25 10.29
CA LEU A 150 13.55 -10.28 11.14
C LEU A 150 14.73 -9.60 10.43
N ASP A 151 14.68 -9.50 9.11
CA ASP A 151 15.66 -8.77 8.32
C ASP A 151 15.68 -7.27 8.69
N GLN A 152 16.82 -6.61 8.53
CA GLN A 152 17.01 -5.19 8.89
C GLN A 152 16.70 -4.84 10.36
N SER A 153 16.77 -5.84 11.26
CA SER A 153 16.51 -5.72 12.71
C SER A 153 17.23 -4.54 13.38
N TYR A 154 18.45 -4.22 12.94
CA TYR A 154 19.26 -3.13 13.52
C TYR A 154 18.54 -1.78 13.55
N MET A 155 17.74 -1.46 12.51
CA MET A 155 17.05 -0.16 12.41
C MET A 155 15.99 -0.01 13.50
N PHE A 156 15.24 -1.08 13.78
CA PHE A 156 14.26 -1.12 14.86
C PHE A 156 14.94 -0.98 16.23
N PHE A 157 16.07 -1.65 16.42
CA PHE A 157 16.85 -1.53 17.65
C PHE A 157 17.37 -0.11 17.88
N LEU A 158 17.93 0.55 16.85
CA LEU A 158 18.35 1.94 16.94
C LEU A 158 17.17 2.87 17.30
N TYR A 159 16.02 2.67 16.64
CA TYR A 159 14.83 3.49 16.84
C TYR A 159 14.24 3.37 18.25
N TYR A 160 13.90 2.14 18.69
CA TYR A 160 13.24 1.94 19.98
C TYR A 160 14.17 2.16 21.18
N LEU A 161 15.47 1.89 21.05
CA LEU A 161 16.46 2.24 22.08
C LEU A 161 16.78 3.74 22.12
N LYS A 162 16.26 4.52 21.16
CA LYS A 162 16.55 5.96 20.99
C LYS A 162 18.06 6.22 20.93
N PHE A 163 18.78 5.39 20.19
CA PHE A 163 20.23 5.48 20.10
C PHE A 163 20.64 6.78 19.38
N ASN A 164 21.66 7.48 19.91
CA ASN A 164 22.08 8.76 19.36
C ASN A 164 22.62 8.59 17.92
N PRO A 165 22.04 9.27 16.90
CA PRO A 165 22.47 9.10 15.51
C PRO A 165 23.92 9.53 15.26
N ALA A 166 24.41 10.58 15.93
CA ALA A 166 25.79 11.04 15.78
C ALA A 166 26.78 10.03 16.35
N SER A 167 26.44 9.38 17.48
CA SER A 167 27.22 8.26 18.01
C SER A 167 27.24 7.07 17.06
N TYR A 168 26.10 6.75 16.44
CA TYR A 168 26.01 5.65 15.48
C TYR A 168 26.87 5.89 14.24
N GLN A 169 26.83 7.10 13.69
CA GLN A 169 27.65 7.48 12.54
C GLN A 169 29.14 7.43 12.85
N LYS A 170 29.56 7.86 14.05
CA LYS A 170 30.96 7.76 14.51
C LYS A 170 31.47 6.32 14.61
N LEU A 171 30.58 5.36 14.86
CA LEU A 171 30.90 3.92 14.89
C LEU A 171 31.04 3.31 13.48
N GLY A 172 30.93 4.11 12.42
CA GLY A 172 30.99 3.67 11.03
C GLY A 172 29.62 3.58 10.35
N GLY A 173 28.52 3.79 11.09
CA GLY A 173 27.16 3.82 10.58
C GLY A 173 26.74 2.57 9.80
N THR A 174 25.70 2.72 8.99
CA THR A 174 25.29 1.70 8.02
C THR A 174 26.20 1.78 6.80
N LEU A 175 26.84 0.66 6.43
CA LEU A 175 27.61 0.58 5.20
C LEU A 175 26.68 0.67 3.98
N SER A 176 27.08 1.48 2.98
CA SER A 176 26.33 1.60 1.73
C SER A 176 26.52 0.34 0.89
N GLY A 177 25.48 -0.51 0.83
CA GLY A 177 25.38 -1.65 -0.09
C GLY A 177 24.03 -2.36 -0.06
N GLY A 178 22.99 -1.68 0.45
CA GLY A 178 21.60 -2.14 0.43
C GLY A 178 21.30 -3.29 1.38
N PHE A 179 20.20 -4.01 1.08
CA PHE A 179 19.66 -5.12 1.88
C PHE A 179 20.64 -6.29 2.11
N ALA A 180 21.71 -6.38 1.32
CA ALA A 180 22.62 -7.53 1.29
C ALA A 180 23.88 -7.38 2.17
N GLN A 181 24.09 -6.22 2.80
CA GLN A 181 25.29 -5.98 3.63
C GLN A 181 25.05 -6.38 5.09
N ASP A 182 26.04 -7.05 5.68
CA ASP A 182 26.08 -7.26 7.13
C ASP A 182 26.30 -5.93 7.85
N HIS A 183 25.37 -5.58 8.72
CA HIS A 183 25.44 -4.34 9.47
C HIS A 183 26.37 -4.54 10.66
N LYS A 184 27.43 -3.72 10.73
CA LYS A 184 28.29 -3.64 11.90
C LYS A 184 27.39 -3.22 13.06
N GLY A 185 27.17 -4.13 14.00
CA GLY A 185 26.31 -3.89 15.15
C GLY A 185 26.75 -2.67 15.97
N PHE A 186 26.00 -2.33 17.01
CA PHE A 186 26.27 -1.16 17.84
C PHE A 186 26.15 -1.51 19.32
N ASP A 187 26.91 -0.81 20.17
CA ASP A 187 26.96 -1.08 21.61
C ASP A 187 27.25 -2.58 21.87
N LYS A 188 26.35 -3.29 22.56
CA LYS A 188 26.45 -4.74 22.81
C LYS A 188 25.73 -5.60 21.77
N PHE A 189 25.05 -5.00 20.79
CA PHE A 189 24.20 -5.67 19.84
C PHE A 189 24.97 -6.09 18.59
N THR A 190 24.76 -7.33 18.13
CA THR A 190 25.26 -7.84 16.86
C THR A 190 24.10 -8.47 16.08
N PHE A 191 23.99 -8.13 14.80
CA PHE A 191 22.90 -8.57 13.94
C PHE A 191 23.45 -9.59 12.95
N LYS A 192 23.04 -10.86 13.08
CA LYS A 192 23.50 -11.97 12.23
C LYS A 192 22.53 -13.13 12.28
N GLU A 193 22.68 -14.08 11.36
CA GLU A 193 21.99 -15.36 11.45
C GLU A 193 22.39 -16.11 12.73
N ILE A 194 21.39 -16.61 13.46
CA ILE A 194 21.57 -17.48 14.63
C ILE A 194 21.36 -18.90 14.13
N LYS A 195 22.44 -19.68 14.10
CA LYS A 195 22.40 -21.12 13.82
C LYS A 195 22.06 -21.89 15.08
#